data_AF-A0A2N2CL87-F1
#
_entry.id   AF-A0A2N2CL87-F1
#
_cell.length_a   1.000
_cell.length_b   1.000
_cell.length_c   1.000
_cell.angle_alpha   90.00
_cell.angle_beta   90.00
_cell.angle_gamma   90.00
#
_symmetry.space_group_name_H-M   'P 1'
#
loop_
_entity.id
_entity.type
_entity.pdbx_description
1 polymer ?
#
loop_
_entity_poly.entity_id
_entity_poly.type
_entity_poly.pdbx_seq_one_letter_code
_entity_poly.pdbx_strand_id
1 'polypeptide(L)'
;MAAVEVLNPKPGDWVLDLCAAPGGKSTQIGAKLQGAGVLVANELVNSRAGILSTNMERMGITNAIVTNEFPERLVDSFYESFDKILVDAPCSGEGMFRKDPGALADWSLERVDRCMGKQEKILESAHRLLKPGGVLVYSTCTFSPEENEQMIEAFIAKYPYTLETIELPGITEHGRVAWTRNQDQTIAKTLRIMPMSVKGEGHFIAKLIKSEGFAEALEIKQGYAKSRLKKATRIELQDYNDFAKNNLAAEFYQKIEDRLFLLGEHLYAIPAGVELMRIANLKLLRTGLHLGIFKKNRFEPSYALAMALKLSEAKNICDLTDEDLAYQYLKGEALNLQAKKGWVLVGYDGYSLGFGKASEGLVKNHYPKGLRIRKK
;
A
#
# COMPACT_ATOMS: atom_id res chain seq x y z
N MET A 1 -4.72 -12.51 4.06
CA MET A 1 -3.86 -12.20 5.22
C MET A 1 -2.58 -13.04 5.20
N ALA A 2 -2.67 -14.37 5.00
CA ALA A 2 -1.51 -15.26 5.03
C ALA A 2 -0.31 -14.81 4.17
N ALA A 3 -0.52 -14.37 2.92
CA ALA A 3 0.58 -13.93 2.04
C ALA A 3 1.48 -12.84 2.65
N VAL A 4 0.91 -11.87 3.37
CA VAL A 4 1.69 -10.79 4.02
C VAL A 4 2.35 -11.27 5.31
N GLU A 5 1.74 -12.23 6.03
CA GLU A 5 2.41 -12.88 7.17
C GLU A 5 3.65 -13.66 6.71
N VAL A 6 3.56 -14.36 5.59
CA VAL A 6 4.68 -15.08 4.97
C VAL A 6 5.76 -14.12 4.46
N LEU A 7 5.37 -13.00 3.85
CA LEU A 7 6.28 -11.95 3.40
C LEU A 7 7.06 -11.33 4.57
N ASN A 8 6.40 -11.23 5.73
CA ASN A 8 6.97 -10.71 6.98
C ASN A 8 7.71 -9.35 6.84
N PRO A 9 7.07 -8.28 6.32
CA PRO A 9 7.64 -6.94 6.31
C PRO A 9 8.08 -6.47 7.70
N LYS A 10 9.22 -5.80 7.76
CA LYS A 10 9.82 -5.21 8.95
C LYS A 10 9.96 -3.69 8.79
N PRO A 11 9.84 -2.92 9.87
CA PRO A 11 10.12 -1.48 9.83
C PRO A 11 11.48 -1.20 9.19
N GLY A 12 11.51 -0.33 8.18
CA GLY A 12 12.72 0.02 7.42
C GLY A 12 12.83 -0.66 6.05
N ASP A 13 12.12 -1.76 5.81
CA ASP A 13 12.12 -2.43 4.50
C ASP A 13 11.57 -1.53 3.38
N TRP A 14 12.12 -1.72 2.18
CA TRP A 14 11.49 -1.32 0.94
C TRP A 14 10.67 -2.47 0.40
N VAL A 15 9.35 -2.29 0.38
CA VAL A 15 8.39 -3.32 -0.01
C VAL A 15 7.57 -2.86 -1.22
N LEU A 16 7.44 -3.76 -2.21
CA LEU A 16 6.56 -3.58 -3.35
C LEU A 16 5.38 -4.54 -3.27
N ASP A 17 4.16 -3.99 -3.31
CA ASP A 17 2.95 -4.74 -3.62
C ASP A 17 2.60 -4.48 -5.09
N LEU A 18 2.90 -5.45 -5.96
CA LEU A 18 2.91 -5.23 -7.42
C LEU A 18 1.50 -5.24 -8.05
N CYS A 19 0.53 -5.84 -7.37
CA CYS A 19 -0.86 -6.00 -7.80
C CYS A 19 -1.80 -5.65 -6.64
N ALA A 20 -1.78 -4.38 -6.24
CA ALA A 20 -2.15 -3.97 -4.89
C ALA A 20 -3.65 -3.75 -4.66
N ALA A 21 -4.46 -3.43 -5.67
CA ALA A 21 -5.85 -3.07 -5.41
C ALA A 21 -6.70 -4.29 -5.00
N PRO A 22 -7.69 -4.13 -4.10
CA PRO A 22 -8.19 -2.86 -3.54
C PRO A 22 -7.37 -2.32 -2.35
N GLY A 23 -6.27 -2.96 -1.96
CA GLY A 23 -5.35 -2.46 -0.93
C GLY A 23 -5.29 -3.29 0.34
N GLY A 24 -6.06 -4.38 0.47
CA GLY A 24 -6.09 -5.17 1.71
C GLY A 24 -4.73 -5.74 2.13
N LYS A 25 -3.89 -6.14 1.17
CA LYS A 25 -2.53 -6.63 1.45
C LYS A 25 -1.57 -5.47 1.68
N SER A 26 -1.65 -4.40 0.89
CA SER A 26 -0.81 -3.22 1.06
C SER A 26 -1.08 -2.47 2.38
N THR A 27 -2.31 -2.45 2.91
CA THR A 27 -2.59 -1.86 4.23
C THR A 27 -2.00 -2.73 5.35
N GLN A 28 -2.05 -4.06 5.22
CA GLN A 28 -1.40 -4.98 6.15
C GLN A 28 0.13 -4.82 6.11
N ILE A 29 0.73 -4.65 4.92
CA ILE A 29 2.16 -4.33 4.77
C ILE A 29 2.48 -3.00 5.45
N GLY A 30 1.73 -1.94 5.13
CA GLY A 30 1.93 -0.60 5.70
C GLY A 30 1.83 -0.59 7.23
N ALA A 31 0.90 -1.35 7.80
CA ALA A 31 0.79 -1.52 9.25
C ALA A 31 2.04 -2.19 9.86
N LYS A 32 2.58 -3.24 9.23
CA LYS A 32 3.80 -3.93 9.69
C LYS A 32 5.06 -3.08 9.55
N LEU A 33 5.12 -2.17 8.56
CA LEU A 33 6.22 -1.23 8.38
C LEU A 33 6.25 -0.12 9.45
N GLN A 34 5.14 0.13 10.14
CA GLN A 34 5.05 1.12 11.23
C GLN A 34 5.55 2.53 10.84
N GLY A 35 5.33 2.92 9.57
CA GLY A 35 5.76 4.21 9.05
C GLY A 35 7.26 4.34 8.73
N ALA A 36 8.04 3.27 8.89
CA ALA A 36 9.46 3.21 8.53
C ALA A 36 9.69 2.38 7.27
N GLY A 37 10.68 2.76 6.45
CA GLY A 37 10.89 2.17 5.13
C GLY A 37 9.93 2.73 4.09
N VAL A 38 9.75 2.02 2.97
CA VAL A 38 8.94 2.48 1.84
C VAL A 38 8.00 1.38 1.38
N LEU A 39 6.73 1.71 1.20
CA LEU A 39 5.77 0.86 0.50
C LEU A 39 5.47 1.44 -0.88
N VAL A 40 5.79 0.71 -1.95
CA VAL A 40 5.28 1.01 -3.30
C VAL A 40 4.12 0.06 -3.57
N ALA A 41 2.94 0.61 -3.85
CA ALA A 41 1.74 -0.16 -4.16
C ALA A 41 1.29 0.16 -5.59
N ASN A 42 1.42 -0.82 -6.48
CA ASN A 42 1.09 -0.67 -7.88
C ASN A 42 -0.26 -1.29 -8.23
N GLU A 43 -1.08 -0.59 -9.00
CA GLU A 43 -2.30 -1.13 -9.58
C GLU A 43 -2.39 -0.68 -11.03
N LEU A 44 -2.51 -1.61 -11.97
CA LEU A 44 -2.58 -1.30 -13.40
C LEU A 44 -3.93 -0.65 -13.80
N VAL A 45 -5.05 -1.07 -13.19
CA VAL A 45 -6.38 -0.58 -13.56
C VAL A 45 -6.67 0.73 -12.84
N ASN A 46 -6.70 1.83 -13.59
CA ASN A 46 -6.83 3.19 -13.06
C ASN A 46 -8.02 3.39 -12.10
N SER A 47 -9.19 2.80 -12.40
CA SER A 47 -10.37 2.89 -11.53
C SER A 47 -10.15 2.23 -10.17
N ARG A 48 -9.38 1.13 -10.11
CA ARG A 48 -9.04 0.41 -8.88
C ARG A 48 -7.90 1.08 -8.11
N ALA A 49 -6.98 1.74 -8.82
CA ALA A 49 -5.86 2.44 -8.22
C ALA A 49 -6.32 3.64 -7.35
N GLY A 50 -7.42 4.30 -7.73
CA GLY A 50 -8.06 5.33 -6.89
C GLY A 50 -8.62 4.78 -5.57
N ILE A 51 -9.22 3.58 -5.61
CA ILE A 51 -9.73 2.87 -4.42
C ILE A 51 -8.55 2.50 -3.49
N LEU A 52 -7.48 1.96 -4.06
CA LEU A 52 -6.23 1.66 -3.36
C LEU A 52 -5.69 2.89 -2.62
N SER A 53 -5.53 4.03 -3.33
CA SER A 53 -5.04 5.28 -2.74
C SER A 53 -5.92 5.78 -1.58
N THR A 54 -7.24 5.69 -1.76
CA THR A 54 -8.23 6.07 -0.73
C THR A 54 -8.12 5.16 0.51
N ASN A 55 -7.95 3.86 0.33
CA ASN A 55 -7.76 2.94 1.45
C ASN A 55 -6.44 3.16 2.19
N MET A 56 -5.35 3.48 1.47
CA MET A 56 -4.09 3.88 2.11
C MET A 56 -4.25 5.17 2.94
N GLU A 57 -5.07 6.11 2.47
CA GLU A 57 -5.39 7.35 3.18
C GLU A 57 -6.17 7.10 4.46
N ARG A 58 -7.24 6.32 4.38
CA ARG A 58 -8.09 5.98 5.54
C ARG A 58 -7.33 5.18 6.59
N MET A 59 -6.35 4.38 6.19
CA MET A 59 -5.52 3.59 7.12
C MET A 59 -4.34 4.38 7.69
N GLY A 60 -4.18 5.67 7.37
CA GLY A 60 -3.12 6.51 7.92
C GLY A 60 -1.70 6.10 7.48
N ILE A 61 -1.56 5.37 6.38
CA ILE A 61 -0.24 4.91 5.91
C ILE A 61 0.55 6.09 5.35
N THR A 62 1.65 6.47 6.01
CA THR A 62 2.42 7.69 5.72
C THR A 62 3.59 7.47 4.76
N ASN A 63 4.07 6.23 4.66
CA ASN A 63 5.27 5.88 3.90
C ASN A 63 4.97 5.12 2.59
N ALA A 64 3.77 5.34 2.01
CA ALA A 64 3.33 4.68 0.79
C ALA A 64 3.39 5.58 -0.45
N ILE A 65 3.80 5.01 -1.59
CA ILE A 65 3.67 5.55 -2.93
C ILE A 65 2.70 4.66 -3.70
N VAL A 66 1.70 5.26 -4.35
CA VAL A 66 0.75 4.52 -5.18
C VAL A 66 1.00 4.84 -6.65
N THR A 67 1.33 3.81 -7.42
CA THR A 67 1.61 3.90 -8.86
C THR A 67 0.48 3.28 -9.67
N ASN A 68 0.25 3.81 -10.87
CA ASN A 68 -0.64 3.22 -11.86
C ASN A 68 0.13 2.90 -13.15
N GLU A 69 0.92 1.83 -13.10
CA GLU A 69 1.87 1.48 -14.15
C GLU A 69 1.85 -0.01 -14.50
N PHE A 70 2.31 -0.29 -15.72
CA PHE A 70 2.74 -1.65 -16.08
C PHE A 70 4.01 -2.00 -15.27
N PRO A 71 4.14 -3.24 -14.74
CA PRO A 71 5.31 -3.65 -13.95
C PRO A 71 6.67 -3.34 -14.59
N GLU A 72 6.77 -3.47 -15.90
CA GLU A 72 7.98 -3.23 -16.68
C GLU A 72 8.45 -1.77 -16.57
N ARG A 73 7.52 -0.82 -16.47
CA ARG A 73 7.80 0.60 -16.30
C ARG A 73 8.36 0.94 -14.92
N LEU A 74 8.08 0.11 -13.91
CA LEU A 74 8.64 0.29 -12.58
C LEU A 74 10.12 -0.09 -12.55
N VAL A 75 10.57 -0.97 -13.45
CA VAL A 75 11.97 -1.44 -13.47
C VAL A 75 12.93 -0.29 -13.73
N ASP A 76 12.58 0.62 -14.65
CA ASP A 76 13.39 1.80 -14.95
C ASP A 76 13.59 2.71 -13.71
N SER A 77 12.64 2.69 -12.78
CA SER A 77 12.62 3.51 -11.57
C SER A 77 13.20 2.81 -10.33
N PHE A 78 13.02 1.49 -10.24
CA PHE A 78 13.21 0.72 -9.01
C PHE A 78 13.97 -0.59 -9.23
N TYR A 79 14.81 -0.67 -10.28
CA TYR A 79 15.71 -1.79 -10.48
C TYR A 79 16.45 -2.15 -9.19
N GLU A 80 16.36 -3.42 -8.79
CA GLU A 80 16.95 -3.98 -7.57
C GLU A 80 16.83 -3.07 -6.34
N SER A 81 15.67 -2.47 -6.13
CA SER A 81 15.44 -1.49 -5.06
C SER A 81 14.65 -2.04 -3.87
N PHE A 82 13.98 -3.18 -4.01
CA PHE A 82 13.11 -3.73 -2.98
C PHE A 82 13.78 -4.87 -2.20
N ASP A 83 13.66 -4.80 -0.87
CA ASP A 83 14.05 -5.88 0.04
C ASP A 83 13.01 -7.02 -0.02
N LYS A 84 11.75 -6.66 -0.26
CA LYS A 84 10.62 -7.59 -0.29
C LYS A 84 9.62 -7.22 -1.39
N ILE A 85 9.13 -8.21 -2.11
CA ILE A 85 8.08 -8.03 -3.13
C ILE A 85 6.96 -9.02 -2.87
N LEU A 86 5.73 -8.52 -2.93
CA LEU A 86 4.51 -9.31 -2.99
C LEU A 86 3.94 -9.26 -4.41
N VAL A 87 3.75 -10.45 -4.98
CA VAL A 87 3.01 -10.67 -6.23
C VAL A 87 1.75 -11.45 -5.89
N ASP A 88 0.69 -10.73 -5.55
CA ASP A 88 -0.66 -11.31 -5.49
C ASP A 88 -1.27 -11.31 -6.88
N ALA A 89 -0.98 -12.36 -7.64
CA ALA A 89 -1.14 -12.30 -9.08
C ALA A 89 -2.61 -12.36 -9.52
N PRO A 90 -2.97 -11.63 -10.59
CA PRO A 90 -4.27 -11.83 -11.24
C PRO A 90 -4.35 -13.28 -11.75
N CYS A 91 -5.39 -14.00 -11.34
CA CYS A 91 -5.55 -15.42 -11.62
C CYS A 91 -6.97 -15.76 -12.09
N SER A 92 -7.21 -17.03 -12.45
CA SER A 92 -8.53 -17.53 -12.83
C SER A 92 -9.56 -17.40 -11.70
N GLY A 93 -9.13 -17.32 -10.44
CA GLY A 93 -9.95 -16.90 -9.30
C GLY A 93 -10.91 -17.96 -8.76
N GLU A 94 -10.58 -19.24 -8.91
CA GLU A 94 -11.43 -20.36 -8.46
C GLU A 94 -11.78 -20.31 -6.96
N GLY A 95 -10.89 -19.76 -6.12
CA GLY A 95 -11.16 -19.53 -4.71
C GLY A 95 -12.28 -18.52 -4.46
N MET A 96 -12.65 -17.70 -5.44
CA MET A 96 -13.74 -16.72 -5.32
C MET A 96 -15.12 -17.31 -5.61
N PHE A 97 -15.23 -18.53 -6.14
CA PHE A 97 -16.52 -19.13 -6.54
C PHE A 97 -17.57 -19.14 -5.43
N ARG A 98 -17.16 -19.29 -4.16
CA ARG A 98 -18.08 -19.29 -3.01
C ARG A 98 -18.64 -17.90 -2.68
N LYS A 99 -17.91 -16.82 -3.02
CA LYS A 99 -18.26 -15.43 -2.69
C LYS A 99 -18.84 -14.65 -3.86
N ASP A 100 -18.46 -15.00 -5.08
CA ASP A 100 -18.80 -14.28 -6.29
C ASP A 100 -19.27 -15.24 -7.38
N PRO A 101 -20.60 -15.38 -7.60
CA PRO A 101 -21.14 -16.19 -8.68
C PRO A 101 -20.64 -15.76 -10.08
N GLY A 102 -20.27 -14.48 -10.26
CA GLY A 102 -19.69 -13.99 -11.51
C GLY A 102 -18.32 -14.58 -11.80
N ALA A 103 -17.53 -14.87 -10.77
CA ALA A 103 -16.22 -15.51 -10.94
C ALA A 103 -16.33 -16.91 -11.57
N LEU A 104 -17.39 -17.67 -11.22
CA LEU A 104 -17.66 -18.97 -11.81
C LEU A 104 -18.11 -18.86 -13.28
N ALA A 105 -18.97 -17.88 -13.58
CA ALA A 105 -19.46 -17.66 -14.95
C ALA A 105 -18.34 -17.23 -15.91
N ASP A 106 -17.36 -16.46 -15.42
CA ASP A 106 -16.25 -15.96 -16.22
C ASP A 106 -15.04 -16.92 -16.27
N TRP A 107 -15.14 -18.13 -15.71
CA TRP A 107 -14.05 -19.11 -15.69
C TRP A 107 -14.00 -19.95 -16.97
N SER A 108 -12.79 -20.19 -17.48
CA SER A 108 -12.53 -21.09 -18.61
C SER A 108 -11.06 -21.50 -18.65
N LEU A 109 -10.72 -22.58 -19.36
CA LEU A 109 -9.31 -22.97 -19.59
C LEU A 109 -8.53 -21.88 -20.34
N GLU A 110 -9.16 -21.21 -21.31
CA GLU A 110 -8.56 -20.06 -22.00
C GLU A 110 -8.21 -18.91 -21.03
N ARG A 111 -9.04 -18.71 -19.99
CA ARG A 111 -8.74 -17.72 -18.95
C ARG A 111 -7.54 -18.14 -18.11
N VAL A 112 -7.41 -19.42 -17.76
CA VAL A 112 -6.23 -19.97 -17.05
C VAL A 112 -4.97 -19.68 -17.88
N ASP A 113 -4.95 -20.03 -19.16
CA ASP A 113 -3.81 -19.80 -20.06
C ASP A 113 -3.44 -18.30 -20.15
N ARG A 114 -4.44 -17.43 -20.29
CA ARG A 114 -4.24 -15.98 -20.32
C ARG A 114 -3.68 -15.45 -18.99
N CYS A 115 -4.09 -16.02 -17.87
CA CYS A 115 -3.59 -15.64 -16.55
C CYS A 115 -2.14 -16.07 -16.36
N MET A 116 -1.76 -17.29 -16.80
CA MET A 116 -0.37 -17.73 -16.79
C MET A 116 0.55 -16.77 -17.55
N GLY A 117 0.18 -16.40 -18.79
CA GLY A 117 0.99 -15.48 -19.59
C GLY A 117 1.14 -14.08 -18.98
N LYS A 118 0.20 -13.66 -18.12
CA LYS A 118 0.32 -12.42 -17.33
C LYS A 118 1.20 -12.63 -16.10
N GLN A 119 0.99 -13.72 -15.37
CA GLN A 119 1.76 -14.08 -14.17
C GLN A 119 3.25 -14.18 -14.48
N GLU A 120 3.62 -14.81 -15.60
CA GLU A 120 5.01 -14.90 -16.06
C GLU A 120 5.63 -13.51 -16.20
N LYS A 121 5.03 -12.61 -17.00
CA LYS A 121 5.55 -11.24 -17.20
C LYS A 121 5.65 -10.42 -15.91
N ILE A 122 4.69 -10.60 -15.00
CA ILE A 122 4.70 -9.94 -13.69
C ILE A 122 5.88 -10.45 -12.85
N LEU A 123 6.11 -11.76 -12.83
CA LEU A 123 7.24 -12.38 -12.13
C LEU A 123 8.59 -11.98 -12.73
N GLU A 124 8.70 -11.88 -14.06
CA GLU A 124 9.89 -11.37 -14.74
C GLU A 124 10.22 -9.94 -14.31
N SER A 125 9.21 -9.07 -14.21
CA SER A 125 9.40 -7.71 -13.71
C SER A 125 9.78 -7.70 -12.22
N ALA A 126 9.12 -8.53 -11.39
CA ALA A 126 9.44 -8.66 -9.98
C ALA A 126 10.89 -9.12 -9.75
N HIS A 127 11.41 -10.02 -10.59
CA HIS A 127 12.80 -10.47 -10.52
C HIS A 127 13.81 -9.31 -10.67
N ARG A 128 13.57 -8.40 -11.61
CA ARG A 128 14.41 -7.24 -11.90
C ARG A 128 14.30 -6.13 -10.84
N LEU A 129 13.18 -6.10 -10.12
CA LEU A 129 12.90 -5.12 -9.07
C LEU A 129 13.47 -5.52 -7.70
N LEU A 130 13.64 -6.83 -7.47
CA LEU A 130 14.07 -7.37 -6.19
C LEU A 130 15.60 -7.33 -6.05
N LYS A 131 16.08 -6.87 -4.90
CA LYS A 131 17.50 -6.96 -4.53
C LYS A 131 17.98 -8.41 -4.49
N PRO A 132 19.25 -8.69 -4.81
CA PRO A 132 19.89 -9.93 -4.39
C PRO A 132 19.75 -10.12 -2.87
N GLY A 133 19.46 -11.34 -2.42
CA GLY A 133 19.10 -11.64 -1.02
C GLY A 133 17.67 -11.26 -0.61
N GLY A 134 16.92 -10.58 -1.49
CA GLY A 134 15.54 -10.15 -1.22
C GLY A 134 14.52 -11.29 -1.23
N VAL A 135 13.36 -11.02 -0.64
CA VAL A 135 12.24 -11.98 -0.53
C VAL A 135 11.16 -11.66 -1.56
N LEU A 136 10.77 -12.66 -2.35
CA LEU A 136 9.59 -12.63 -3.20
C LEU A 136 8.52 -13.56 -2.62
N VAL A 137 7.32 -13.04 -2.38
CA VAL A 137 6.14 -13.88 -2.12
C VAL A 137 5.21 -13.82 -3.32
N TYR A 138 4.97 -14.97 -3.90
CA TYR A 138 3.95 -15.17 -4.92
C TYR A 138 2.69 -15.75 -4.27
N SER A 139 1.53 -15.19 -4.59
CA SER A 139 0.24 -15.75 -4.15
C SER A 139 -0.82 -15.65 -5.23
N THR A 140 -1.77 -16.60 -5.18
CA THR A 140 -2.96 -16.60 -6.02
C THR A 140 -4.18 -17.01 -5.19
N CYS A 141 -5.38 -16.65 -5.65
CA CYS A 141 -6.65 -17.19 -5.15
C CYS A 141 -7.26 -18.23 -6.10
N THR A 142 -6.43 -19.03 -6.78
CA THR A 142 -6.87 -20.13 -7.66
C THR A 142 -6.31 -21.48 -7.22
N PHE A 143 -6.95 -22.58 -7.64
CA PHE A 143 -6.49 -23.93 -7.34
C PHE A 143 -5.71 -24.56 -8.50
N SER A 144 -5.87 -24.07 -9.73
CA SER A 144 -5.12 -24.47 -10.94
C SER A 144 -3.63 -24.73 -10.65
N PRO A 145 -3.12 -25.94 -10.95
CA PRO A 145 -1.69 -26.26 -10.93
C PRO A 145 -0.84 -25.38 -11.84
N GLU A 146 -1.39 -25.01 -13.00
CA GLU A 146 -0.70 -24.27 -14.05
C GLU A 146 -0.33 -22.86 -13.59
N GLU A 147 -1.22 -22.22 -12.83
CA GLU A 147 -1.01 -20.90 -12.23
C GLU A 147 -0.23 -20.96 -10.90
N ASN A 148 0.03 -22.15 -10.36
CA ASN A 148 0.61 -22.34 -9.03
C ASN A 148 1.94 -23.10 -9.09
N GLU A 149 1.92 -24.42 -8.90
CA GLU A 149 3.13 -25.24 -8.87
C GLU A 149 3.95 -25.12 -10.15
N GLN A 150 3.31 -25.21 -11.32
CA GLN A 150 4.02 -25.15 -12.61
C GLN A 150 4.60 -23.76 -12.87
N MET A 151 3.90 -22.70 -12.44
CA MET A 151 4.39 -21.32 -12.52
C MET A 151 5.67 -21.15 -11.68
N ILE A 152 5.66 -21.64 -10.44
CA ILE A 152 6.83 -21.54 -9.55
C ILE A 152 7.97 -22.44 -10.03
N GLU A 153 7.70 -23.68 -10.45
CA GLU A 153 8.69 -24.59 -11.01
C GLU A 153 9.40 -23.99 -12.22
N ALA A 154 8.64 -23.42 -13.17
CA ALA A 154 9.21 -22.75 -14.33
C ALA A 154 10.03 -21.51 -13.94
N PHE A 155 9.56 -20.74 -12.97
CA PHE A 155 10.24 -19.53 -12.52
C PHE A 155 11.60 -19.84 -11.85
N ILE A 156 11.67 -20.82 -10.95
CA ILE A 156 12.93 -21.19 -10.27
C ILE A 156 13.89 -21.95 -11.18
N ALA A 157 13.41 -22.60 -12.24
CA ALA A 157 14.26 -23.17 -13.28
C ALA A 157 14.94 -22.09 -14.15
N LYS A 158 14.29 -20.93 -14.32
CA LYS A 158 14.77 -19.82 -15.15
C LYS A 158 15.63 -18.81 -14.37
N TYR A 159 15.30 -18.57 -13.10
CA TYR A 159 15.92 -17.52 -12.29
C TYR A 159 16.51 -18.07 -10.98
N PRO A 160 17.56 -17.44 -10.42
CA PRO A 160 18.31 -17.97 -9.28
C PRO A 160 17.58 -17.71 -7.96
N TYR A 161 16.56 -18.53 -7.69
CA TYR A 161 15.78 -18.49 -6.45
C TYR A 161 15.81 -19.82 -5.72
N THR A 162 15.68 -19.75 -4.40
CA THR A 162 15.41 -20.91 -3.55
C THR A 162 14.06 -20.78 -2.89
N LEU A 163 13.35 -21.90 -2.74
CA LEU A 163 12.10 -21.97 -1.99
C LEU A 163 12.36 -22.15 -0.50
N GLU A 164 11.67 -21.33 0.28
CA GLU A 164 11.61 -21.40 1.75
C GLU A 164 10.35 -22.11 2.20
N THR A 165 10.49 -22.98 3.20
CA THR A 165 9.34 -23.67 3.80
C THR A 165 8.45 -22.66 4.50
N ILE A 166 7.14 -22.75 4.25
CA ILE A 166 6.14 -21.91 4.90
C ILE A 166 5.46 -22.69 6.01
N GLU A 167 5.56 -22.18 7.23
CA GLU A 167 4.83 -22.70 8.39
C GLU A 167 3.84 -21.66 8.88
N LEU A 168 2.55 -21.99 8.84
CA LEU A 168 1.48 -21.17 9.39
C LEU A 168 0.62 -22.01 10.34
N PRO A 169 0.35 -21.54 11.58
CA PRO A 169 -0.47 -22.27 12.53
C PRO A 169 -1.84 -22.64 11.95
N GLY A 170 -2.19 -23.93 12.04
CA GLY A 170 -3.48 -24.45 11.57
C GLY A 170 -3.59 -24.62 10.05
N ILE A 171 -2.51 -24.45 9.28
CA ILE A 171 -2.46 -24.74 7.84
C ILE A 171 -1.37 -25.77 7.59
N THR A 172 -1.77 -26.97 7.17
CA THR A 172 -0.87 -28.12 7.00
C THR A 172 -0.77 -28.61 5.55
N GLU A 173 -1.54 -28.02 4.65
CA GLU A 173 -1.52 -28.39 3.24
C GLU A 173 -0.44 -27.63 2.47
N HIS A 174 0.37 -28.38 1.73
CA HIS A 174 1.51 -27.89 0.97
C HIS A 174 1.31 -28.07 -0.54
N GLY A 175 2.20 -27.48 -1.33
CA GLY A 175 2.26 -27.67 -2.77
C GLY A 175 2.42 -29.15 -3.14
N ARG A 176 1.80 -29.55 -4.25
CA ARG A 176 1.75 -30.96 -4.64
C ARG A 176 2.79 -31.22 -5.72
N VAL A 177 3.84 -31.98 -5.37
CA VAL A 177 4.92 -32.30 -6.31
C VAL A 177 4.40 -33.02 -7.57
N ALA A 178 3.38 -33.87 -7.43
CA ALA A 178 2.75 -34.55 -8.57
C ALA A 178 2.04 -33.63 -9.57
N TRP A 179 1.86 -32.34 -9.24
CA TRP A 179 1.22 -31.34 -10.10
C TRP A 179 2.22 -30.47 -10.87
N THR A 180 3.50 -30.69 -10.61
CA THR A 180 4.62 -30.10 -11.35
C THR A 180 4.88 -30.90 -12.63
N ARG A 181 5.63 -30.32 -13.58
CA ARG A 181 6.01 -31.01 -14.83
C ARG A 181 7.23 -31.89 -14.63
N ASN A 182 8.17 -31.50 -13.78
CA ASN A 182 9.45 -32.19 -13.60
C ASN A 182 9.59 -32.89 -12.23
N GLN A 183 8.51 -32.96 -11.44
CA GLN A 183 8.51 -33.56 -10.09
C GLN A 183 9.49 -32.90 -9.13
N ASP A 184 9.66 -31.58 -9.24
CA ASP A 184 10.53 -30.81 -8.35
C ASP A 184 10.03 -30.91 -6.89
N GLN A 185 10.81 -31.59 -6.06
CA GLN A 185 10.50 -31.84 -4.66
C GLN A 185 10.46 -30.54 -3.83
N THR A 186 11.15 -29.48 -4.27
CA THR A 186 11.17 -28.21 -3.55
C THR A 186 9.81 -27.54 -3.51
N ILE A 187 8.90 -27.87 -4.44
CA ILE A 187 7.54 -27.36 -4.48
C ILE A 187 6.72 -27.73 -3.25
N ALA A 188 7.05 -28.81 -2.55
CA ALA A 188 6.44 -29.17 -1.27
C ALA A 188 6.66 -28.10 -0.17
N LYS A 189 7.59 -27.15 -0.37
CA LYS A 189 7.80 -26.02 0.56
C LYS A 189 6.75 -24.92 0.40
N THR A 190 6.02 -24.88 -0.72
CA THR A 190 4.92 -23.96 -0.95
C THR A 190 3.69 -24.36 -0.12
N LEU A 191 2.75 -23.45 0.06
CA LEU A 191 1.56 -23.65 0.89
C LEU A 191 0.30 -23.61 0.03
N ARG A 192 -0.61 -24.55 0.30
CA ARG A 192 -1.98 -24.53 -0.21
C ARG A 192 -2.97 -24.37 0.93
N ILE A 193 -3.81 -23.36 0.81
CA ILE A 193 -4.91 -23.11 1.73
C ILE A 193 -6.17 -23.60 1.02
N MET A 194 -6.73 -24.71 1.48
CA MET A 194 -7.94 -25.29 0.90
C MET A 194 -9.18 -24.93 1.73
N PRO A 195 -10.33 -24.64 1.08
CA PRO A 195 -11.56 -24.26 1.79
C PRO A 195 -12.13 -25.38 2.68
N MET A 196 -11.76 -26.64 2.43
CA MET A 196 -12.18 -27.78 3.26
C MET A 196 -11.35 -27.91 4.55
N SER A 197 -10.15 -27.34 4.57
CA SER A 197 -9.17 -27.54 5.64
C SER A 197 -9.11 -26.35 6.59
N VAL A 198 -9.59 -25.17 6.15
CA VAL A 198 -9.67 -23.96 6.98
C VAL A 198 -10.96 -23.19 6.74
N LYS A 199 -11.34 -22.33 7.69
CA LYS A 199 -12.41 -21.34 7.51
C LYS A 199 -11.94 -20.18 6.62
N GLY A 200 -11.70 -20.46 5.33
CA GLY A 200 -11.20 -19.52 4.33
C GLY A 200 -11.69 -19.87 2.93
N GLU A 201 -11.40 -19.02 1.94
CA GLU A 201 -11.85 -19.20 0.55
C GLU A 201 -10.96 -20.17 -0.24
N GLY A 202 -9.65 -19.98 -0.15
CA GLY A 202 -8.67 -20.70 -0.97
C GLY A 202 -7.48 -19.81 -1.32
N HIS A 203 -6.26 -20.34 -1.25
CA HIS A 203 -5.05 -19.61 -1.63
C HIS A 203 -3.88 -20.54 -1.93
N PHE A 204 -2.98 -20.11 -2.81
CA PHE A 204 -1.64 -20.68 -2.95
C PHE A 204 -0.60 -19.61 -2.55
N ILE A 205 0.49 -20.03 -1.89
CA ILE A 205 1.57 -19.13 -1.48
C ILE A 205 2.92 -19.82 -1.69
N ALA A 206 3.85 -19.13 -2.34
CA ALA A 206 5.25 -19.51 -2.43
C ALA A 206 6.14 -18.38 -1.90
N LYS A 207 7.16 -18.73 -1.11
CA LYS A 207 8.16 -17.79 -0.57
C LYS A 207 9.51 -18.13 -1.19
N LEU A 208 10.06 -17.18 -1.93
CA LEU A 208 11.30 -17.34 -2.68
C LEU A 208 12.35 -16.33 -2.21
N ILE A 209 13.62 -16.76 -2.16
CA ILE A 209 14.77 -15.91 -1.84
C ILE A 209 15.66 -15.80 -3.06
N LYS A 210 15.94 -14.58 -3.53
CA LYS A 210 16.86 -14.33 -4.66
C LYS A 210 18.30 -14.52 -4.19
N SER A 211 19.10 -15.29 -4.92
CA SER A 211 20.50 -15.51 -4.59
C SER A 211 21.33 -14.21 -4.64
N GLU A 212 22.27 -14.02 -3.72
CA GLU A 212 23.07 -12.78 -3.57
C GLU A 212 24.04 -12.49 -4.73
N GLY A 213 24.45 -13.52 -5.49
CA GLY A 213 25.50 -13.42 -6.52
C GLY A 213 25.02 -13.12 -7.94
N PHE A 214 23.74 -12.87 -8.16
CA PHE A 214 23.20 -12.60 -9.50
C PHE A 214 22.88 -11.11 -9.66
N ALA A 215 23.81 -10.39 -10.29
CA ALA A 215 23.58 -9.04 -10.78
C ALA A 215 23.35 -9.10 -12.29
N GLU A 216 22.14 -8.78 -12.74
CA GLU A 216 21.88 -8.58 -14.17
C GLU A 216 22.61 -7.30 -14.61
N ALA A 217 23.47 -7.41 -15.62
CA ALA A 217 24.10 -6.25 -16.24
C ALA A 217 23.05 -5.51 -17.09
N LEU A 218 22.37 -4.54 -16.51
CA LEU A 218 21.44 -3.67 -17.22
C LEU A 218 22.02 -2.27 -17.35
N GLU A 219 22.10 -1.77 -18.58
CA GLU A 219 22.19 -0.33 -18.84
C GLU A 219 20.88 0.30 -18.37
N ILE A 220 20.87 0.79 -17.13
CA ILE A 220 19.77 1.62 -16.63
C ILE A 220 19.78 2.89 -17.49
N LYS A 221 18.84 2.99 -18.43
CA LYS A 221 18.53 4.26 -19.08
C LYS A 221 17.97 5.18 -18.01
N GLN A 222 18.84 5.95 -17.36
CA GLN A 222 18.41 7.01 -16.46
C GLN A 222 17.66 8.05 -17.29
N GLY A 223 16.35 7.85 -17.42
CA GLY A 223 15.43 8.84 -17.93
C GLY A 223 15.31 9.95 -16.89
N TYR A 224 16.25 10.88 -16.90
CA TYR A 224 16.21 12.08 -16.06
C TYR A 224 15.04 12.97 -16.50
N ALA A 225 13.85 12.72 -15.96
CA ALA A 225 12.77 13.69 -16.05
C ALA A 225 12.78 14.60 -14.84
N LYS A 226 12.56 15.89 -15.11
CA LYS A 226 12.40 16.88 -14.05
C LYS A 226 11.11 16.56 -13.29
N SER A 227 11.25 16.15 -12.04
CA SER A 227 10.10 15.90 -11.16
C SER A 227 9.25 17.17 -11.03
N ARG A 228 7.93 17.00 -11.02
CA ARG A 228 6.98 18.07 -10.69
C ARG A 228 7.00 18.39 -9.19
N LEU A 229 7.53 17.48 -8.37
CA LEU A 229 7.75 17.69 -6.94
C LEU A 229 8.99 18.57 -6.74
N LYS A 230 8.81 19.69 -6.04
CA LYS A 230 9.88 20.62 -5.70
C LYS A 230 10.11 20.60 -4.19
N LYS A 231 11.37 20.52 -3.73
CA LYS A 231 11.67 20.64 -2.30
C LYS A 231 11.22 22.01 -1.80
N ALA A 232 10.43 22.02 -0.72
CA ALA A 232 9.89 23.25 -0.17
C ALA A 232 10.98 24.09 0.50
N THR A 233 11.00 25.39 0.24
CA THR A 233 11.93 26.33 0.89
C THR A 233 11.40 26.78 2.24
N ARG A 234 12.27 27.32 3.10
CA ARG A 234 11.88 27.85 4.41
C ARG A 234 10.81 28.95 4.32
N ILE A 235 10.83 29.76 3.27
CA ILE A 235 9.86 30.85 3.03
C ILE A 235 8.50 30.26 2.65
N GLU A 236 8.47 29.30 1.72
CA GLU A 236 7.23 28.62 1.31
C GLU A 236 6.56 27.86 2.47
N LEU A 237 7.34 27.40 3.46
CA LEU A 237 6.85 26.65 4.61
C LEU A 237 6.35 27.52 5.78
N GLN A 238 6.36 28.85 5.69
CA GLN A 238 6.01 29.72 6.82
C GLN A 238 4.63 29.37 7.42
N ASP A 239 3.57 29.36 6.61
CA ASP A 239 2.21 29.07 7.06
C ASP A 239 2.06 27.63 7.59
N TYR A 240 2.81 26.67 7.01
CA TYR A 240 2.83 25.29 7.49
C TYR A 240 3.52 25.18 8.85
N ASN A 241 4.66 25.86 9.03
CA ASN A 241 5.42 25.84 10.29
C ASN A 241 4.60 26.46 11.42
N ASP A 242 3.85 27.54 11.14
CA ASP A 242 2.95 28.15 12.10
C ASP A 242 1.78 27.21 12.43
N PHE A 243 1.21 26.53 11.44
CA PHE A 243 0.21 25.49 11.68
C PHE A 243 0.79 24.36 12.54
N ALA A 244 1.93 23.78 12.18
CA ALA A 244 2.54 22.64 12.84
C ALA A 244 2.88 22.96 14.29
N LYS A 245 3.53 24.09 14.56
CA LYS A 245 3.86 24.53 15.93
C LYS A 245 2.64 24.71 16.80
N ASN A 246 1.53 25.21 16.25
CA ASN A 246 0.33 25.50 17.04
C ASN A 246 -0.60 24.28 17.21
N ASN A 247 -0.56 23.32 16.29
CA ASN A 247 -1.57 22.25 16.20
C ASN A 247 -1.01 20.83 16.37
N LEU A 248 0.30 20.61 16.15
CA LEU A 248 0.91 19.28 16.16
C LEU A 248 1.97 19.14 17.27
N ALA A 249 2.15 17.93 17.78
CA ALA A 249 3.25 17.57 18.66
C ALA A 249 4.60 17.73 17.94
N ALA A 250 5.64 18.18 18.67
CA ALA A 250 6.95 18.48 18.11
C ALA A 250 7.58 17.25 17.44
N GLU A 251 7.44 16.11 18.09
CA GLU A 251 7.96 14.82 17.68
C GLU A 251 7.38 14.36 16.34
N PHE A 252 6.16 14.79 15.99
CA PHE A 252 5.55 14.43 14.72
C PHE A 252 6.16 15.21 13.55
N TYR A 253 6.13 16.55 13.62
CA TYR A 253 6.53 17.36 12.46
C TYR A 253 8.06 17.45 12.28
N GLN A 254 8.85 17.26 13.35
CA GLN A 254 10.31 17.16 13.24
C GLN A 254 10.76 15.90 12.49
N LYS A 255 10.02 14.77 12.58
CA LYS A 255 10.34 13.52 11.85
C LYS A 255 10.20 13.62 10.33
N ILE A 256 9.61 14.70 9.82
CA ILE A 256 9.27 14.85 8.40
C ILE A 256 9.80 16.14 7.78
N GLU A 257 10.49 16.99 8.56
CA GLU A 257 10.85 18.35 8.14
C GLU A 257 11.86 18.41 6.98
N ASP A 258 12.69 17.39 6.84
CA ASP A 258 13.74 17.28 5.82
C ASP A 258 13.21 16.82 4.45
N ARG A 259 11.98 16.29 4.42
CA ARG A 259 11.37 15.59 3.29
C ARG A 259 10.02 16.20 2.86
N LEU A 260 9.92 17.52 2.95
CA LEU A 260 8.76 18.31 2.53
C LEU A 260 8.87 18.80 1.09
N PHE A 261 7.87 18.47 0.28
CA PHE A 261 7.84 18.76 -1.16
C PHE A 261 6.49 19.32 -1.62
N LEU A 262 6.56 20.23 -2.58
CA LEU A 262 5.43 20.90 -3.19
C LEU A 262 5.07 20.28 -4.54
N LEU A 263 3.77 20.11 -4.79
CA LEU A 263 3.19 19.86 -6.10
C LEU A 263 2.03 20.85 -6.31
N GLY A 264 2.32 21.95 -7.01
CA GLY A 264 1.40 23.10 -7.04
C GLY A 264 1.23 23.69 -5.63
N GLU A 265 -0.01 23.83 -5.17
CA GLU A 265 -0.35 24.33 -3.82
C GLU A 265 -0.28 23.24 -2.72
N HIS A 266 -0.05 21.98 -3.10
CA HIS A 266 -0.12 20.85 -2.18
C HIS A 266 1.25 20.57 -1.53
N LEU A 267 1.25 20.32 -0.23
CA LEU A 267 2.43 19.92 0.53
C LEU A 267 2.39 18.44 0.87
N TYR A 268 3.49 17.74 0.61
CA TYR A 268 3.66 16.32 0.90
C TYR A 268 4.92 16.07 1.73
N ALA A 269 4.85 15.10 2.65
CA ALA A 269 6.02 14.46 3.22
C ALA A 269 6.30 13.16 2.45
N ILE A 270 7.38 13.16 1.66
CA ILE A 270 7.79 12.01 0.84
C ILE A 270 8.46 10.96 1.74
N PRO A 271 8.28 9.65 1.52
CA PRO A 271 8.93 8.61 2.33
C PRO A 271 10.46 8.76 2.32
N ALA A 272 11.11 8.47 3.46
CA ALA A 272 12.55 8.60 3.59
C ALA A 272 13.29 7.65 2.61
N GLY A 273 14.38 8.12 2.02
CA GLY A 273 15.20 7.37 1.06
C GLY A 273 14.70 7.37 -0.39
N VAL A 274 13.49 7.91 -0.66
CA VAL A 274 12.98 8.00 -2.04
C VAL A 274 13.63 9.15 -2.79
N GLU A 275 14.36 8.83 -3.85
CA GLU A 275 14.89 9.80 -4.80
C GLU A 275 13.80 10.27 -5.78
N LEU A 276 13.53 11.59 -5.82
CA LEU A 276 12.47 12.14 -6.66
C LEU A 276 12.64 11.87 -8.16
N MET A 277 13.89 11.79 -8.64
CA MET A 277 14.17 11.54 -10.05
C MET A 277 13.71 10.15 -10.48
N ARG A 278 13.76 9.17 -9.57
CA ARG A 278 13.30 7.79 -9.84
C ARG A 278 11.80 7.72 -10.06
N ILE A 279 11.02 8.55 -9.36
CA ILE A 279 9.54 8.52 -9.44
C ILE A 279 8.97 9.58 -10.40
N ALA A 280 9.80 10.45 -10.97
CA ALA A 280 9.36 11.60 -11.76
C ALA A 280 8.54 11.22 -13.02
N ASN A 281 8.84 10.08 -13.62
CA ASN A 281 8.21 9.59 -14.85
C ASN A 281 7.03 8.64 -14.64
N LEU A 282 6.69 8.35 -13.38
CA LEU A 282 5.62 7.44 -13.05
C LEU A 282 4.29 8.19 -12.92
N LYS A 283 3.21 7.52 -13.26
CA LYS A 283 1.86 7.96 -12.94
C LYS A 283 1.56 7.70 -11.46
N LEU A 284 1.73 8.74 -10.65
CA LEU A 284 1.56 8.69 -9.20
C LEU A 284 0.16 9.16 -8.79
N LEU A 285 -0.50 8.37 -7.97
CA LEU A 285 -1.79 8.69 -7.35
C LEU A 285 -1.62 9.12 -5.89
N ARG A 286 -0.49 8.74 -5.27
CA ARG A 286 -0.07 9.12 -3.93
C ARG A 286 1.44 9.10 -3.86
N THR A 287 2.00 10.12 -3.21
CA THR A 287 3.45 10.28 -3.02
C THR A 287 3.74 10.58 -1.56
N GLY A 288 3.63 9.57 -0.70
CA GLY A 288 3.76 9.73 0.74
C GLY A 288 2.54 10.36 1.41
N LEU A 289 2.79 11.10 2.49
CA LEU A 289 1.75 11.74 3.30
C LEU A 289 1.43 13.12 2.74
N HIS A 290 0.22 13.30 2.22
CA HIS A 290 -0.31 14.62 1.89
C HIS A 290 -0.58 15.39 3.20
N LEU A 291 0.09 16.51 3.44
CA LEU A 291 -0.05 17.28 4.68
C LEU A 291 -1.19 18.29 4.60
N GLY A 292 -1.41 18.88 3.44
CA GLY A 292 -2.38 19.95 3.26
C GLY A 292 -2.10 20.81 2.05
N ILE A 293 -2.83 21.92 1.97
CA ILE A 293 -2.83 22.81 0.82
C ILE A 293 -2.56 24.24 1.31
N PHE A 294 -1.66 24.94 0.62
CA PHE A 294 -1.47 26.36 0.80
C PHE A 294 -2.59 27.13 0.11
N LYS A 295 -3.18 28.06 0.84
CA LYS A 295 -4.11 29.07 0.32
C LYS A 295 -3.51 30.45 0.60
N LYS A 296 -4.16 31.50 0.10
CA LYS A 296 -3.70 32.88 0.31
C LYS A 296 -3.50 33.16 1.82
N ASN A 297 -2.23 33.26 2.23
CA ASN A 297 -1.77 33.54 3.59
C ASN A 297 -2.28 32.53 4.65
N ARG A 298 -2.47 31.26 4.29
CA ARG A 298 -2.80 30.20 5.27
C ARG A 298 -2.51 28.80 4.74
N PHE A 299 -2.28 27.89 5.69
CA PHE A 299 -2.23 26.45 5.45
C PHE A 299 -3.54 25.78 5.90
N GLU A 300 -4.10 24.92 5.04
CA GLU A 300 -5.26 24.09 5.36
C GLU A 300 -4.83 22.61 5.42
N PRO A 301 -4.90 21.95 6.60
CA PRO A 301 -4.45 20.57 6.74
C PRO A 301 -5.35 19.60 5.98
N SER A 302 -4.75 18.53 5.47
CA SER A 302 -5.46 17.52 4.71
C SER A 302 -6.19 16.51 5.61
N TYR A 303 -7.13 15.79 5.02
CA TYR A 303 -7.71 14.61 5.64
C TYR A 303 -6.66 13.50 5.89
N ALA A 304 -5.74 13.28 4.94
CA ALA A 304 -4.65 12.30 5.11
C ALA A 304 -3.80 12.55 6.36
N LEU A 305 -3.52 13.82 6.68
CA LEU A 305 -2.78 14.19 7.89
C LEU A 305 -3.59 13.82 9.14
N ALA A 306 -4.90 14.09 9.17
CA ALA A 306 -5.75 13.68 10.29
C ALA A 306 -5.73 12.16 10.50
N MET A 307 -5.83 11.38 9.42
CA MET A 307 -5.81 9.91 9.50
C MET A 307 -4.45 9.34 9.90
N ALA A 308 -3.37 10.08 9.67
CA ALA A 308 -2.01 9.70 10.07
C ALA A 308 -1.68 10.02 11.54
N LEU A 309 -2.48 10.88 12.20
CA LEU A 309 -2.23 11.33 13.56
C LEU A 309 -2.92 10.42 14.58
N LYS A 310 -2.22 10.11 15.66
CA LYS A 310 -2.84 9.73 16.93
C LYS A 310 -3.43 10.99 17.58
N LEU A 311 -4.49 10.84 18.39
CA LEU A 311 -5.07 11.99 19.09
C LEU A 311 -4.03 12.72 19.94
N SER A 312 -3.15 11.97 20.62
CA SER A 312 -2.04 12.52 21.42
C SER A 312 -1.02 13.34 20.64
N GLU A 313 -1.00 13.24 19.31
CA GLU A 313 -0.08 13.99 18.44
C GLU A 313 -0.67 15.34 17.98
N ALA A 314 -1.92 15.64 18.35
CA ALA A 314 -2.55 16.94 18.15
C ALA A 314 -2.62 17.75 19.44
N LYS A 315 -2.42 19.06 19.33
CA LYS A 315 -2.49 20.01 20.46
C LYS A 315 -3.92 20.49 20.76
N ASN A 316 -4.82 20.33 19.80
CA ASN A 316 -6.23 20.70 19.93
C ASN A 316 -7.09 19.55 19.42
N ILE A 317 -7.82 18.93 20.35
CA ILE A 317 -8.55 17.68 20.12
C ILE A 317 -10.02 17.90 20.53
N CYS A 318 -10.93 17.36 19.74
CA CYS A 318 -12.33 17.19 20.10
C CYS A 318 -12.61 15.69 20.02
N ASP A 319 -12.37 14.99 21.13
CA ASP A 319 -12.60 13.56 21.24
C ASP A 319 -14.06 13.32 21.60
N LEU A 320 -14.82 12.83 20.63
CA LEU A 320 -16.26 12.61 20.78
C LEU A 320 -16.47 11.33 21.58
N THR A 321 -17.30 11.43 22.61
CA THR A 321 -17.76 10.27 23.40
C THR A 321 -19.14 9.78 22.97
N ASP A 322 -19.87 10.61 22.20
CA ASP A 322 -21.19 10.31 21.68
C ASP A 322 -21.09 9.84 20.22
N GLU A 323 -21.58 8.63 19.97
CA GLU A 323 -21.62 8.00 18.66
C GLU A 323 -22.42 8.83 17.66
N ASP A 324 -23.54 9.43 18.07
CA ASP A 324 -24.40 10.22 17.17
C ASP A 324 -23.70 11.51 16.72
N LEU A 325 -22.88 12.12 17.57
CA LEU A 325 -22.02 13.26 17.18
C LEU A 325 -20.93 12.82 16.18
N ALA A 326 -20.35 11.63 16.37
CA ALA A 326 -19.40 11.07 15.40
C ALA A 326 -20.07 10.84 14.04
N TYR A 327 -21.30 10.31 14.03
CA TYR A 327 -22.09 10.15 12.81
C TYR A 327 -22.46 11.49 12.16
N GLN A 328 -22.83 12.52 12.93
CA GLN A 328 -23.06 13.88 12.40
C GLN A 328 -21.80 14.41 11.70
N TYR A 329 -20.63 14.25 12.34
CA TYR A 329 -19.36 14.62 11.73
C TYR A 329 -19.10 13.87 10.41
N LEU A 330 -19.30 12.55 10.39
CA LEU A 330 -19.10 11.73 9.19
C LEU A 330 -20.12 12.01 8.07
N LYS A 331 -21.30 12.54 8.40
CA LYS A 331 -22.28 13.07 7.42
C LYS A 331 -21.86 14.42 6.83
N GLY A 332 -20.84 15.07 7.42
CA GLY A 332 -20.35 16.37 7.00
C GLY A 332 -21.04 17.55 7.69
N GLU A 333 -21.76 17.30 8.78
CA GLU A 333 -22.47 18.30 9.57
C GLU A 333 -21.51 19.00 10.55
N ALA A 334 -21.79 20.25 10.89
CA ALA A 334 -21.04 20.99 11.90
C ALA A 334 -21.50 20.58 13.31
N LEU A 335 -20.58 20.58 14.28
CA LEU A 335 -20.88 20.17 15.64
C LEU A 335 -21.02 21.39 16.56
N ASN A 336 -22.11 21.47 17.31
CA ASN A 336 -22.34 22.52 18.32
C ASN A 336 -21.66 22.12 19.63
N LEU A 337 -20.34 22.31 19.71
CA LEU A 337 -19.51 21.90 20.84
C LEU A 337 -18.50 23.01 21.15
N GLN A 338 -18.21 23.19 22.44
CA GLN A 338 -17.10 24.05 22.84
C GLN A 338 -15.77 23.37 22.57
N ALA A 339 -14.97 23.99 21.69
CA ALA A 339 -13.61 23.58 21.38
C ALA A 339 -12.71 24.81 21.31
N LYS A 340 -11.41 24.62 21.58
CA LYS A 340 -10.43 25.70 21.46
C LYS A 340 -10.41 26.21 20.02
N LYS A 341 -10.48 27.53 19.85
CA LYS A 341 -10.51 28.21 18.54
C LYS A 341 -9.34 27.77 17.65
N GLY A 342 -9.62 27.49 16.38
CA GLY A 342 -8.61 27.09 15.39
C GLY A 342 -8.90 25.73 14.76
N TRP A 343 -7.86 25.10 14.20
CA TRP A 343 -7.97 23.73 13.72
C TRP A 343 -8.05 22.77 14.91
N VAL A 344 -8.92 21.77 14.80
CA VAL A 344 -9.14 20.75 15.84
C VAL A 344 -9.16 19.37 15.19
N LEU A 345 -8.44 18.42 15.77
CA LEU A 345 -8.52 17.02 15.37
C LEU A 345 -9.76 16.41 16.03
N VAL A 346 -10.72 15.97 15.23
CA VAL A 346 -11.94 15.32 15.70
C VAL A 346 -11.66 13.84 15.83
N GLY A 347 -11.86 13.31 17.03
CA GLY A 347 -11.67 11.91 17.36
C GLY A 347 -12.96 11.23 17.82
N TYR A 348 -12.95 9.91 17.85
CA TYR A 348 -13.94 9.08 18.52
C TYR A 348 -13.27 7.77 18.95
N ASP A 349 -13.46 7.39 20.21
CA ASP A 349 -12.91 6.15 20.81
C ASP A 349 -11.39 5.99 20.61
N GLY A 350 -10.65 7.09 20.73
CA GLY A 350 -9.19 7.09 20.56
C GLY A 350 -8.70 7.13 19.10
N TYR A 351 -9.60 7.08 18.12
CA TYR A 351 -9.27 7.15 16.69
C TYR A 351 -9.57 8.51 16.10
N SER A 352 -8.76 8.90 15.12
CA SER A 352 -8.93 10.17 14.40
C SER A 352 -9.98 10.01 13.29
N LEU A 353 -10.98 10.89 13.26
CA LEU A 353 -12.02 10.91 12.23
C LEU A 353 -11.71 11.93 11.13
N GLY A 354 -10.97 13.00 11.43
CA GLY A 354 -10.67 14.08 10.50
C GLY A 354 -10.44 15.42 11.20
N PHE A 355 -10.23 16.49 10.42
CA PHE A 355 -10.15 17.84 10.98
C PHE A 355 -11.52 18.54 11.03
N GLY A 356 -11.67 19.42 12.01
CA GLY A 356 -12.67 20.48 12.05
C GLY A 356 -12.01 21.84 12.27
N LYS A 357 -12.77 22.92 12.12
CA LYS A 357 -12.32 24.27 12.44
C LYS A 357 -13.28 24.93 13.43
N ALA A 358 -12.82 25.12 14.66
CA ALA A 358 -13.59 25.64 15.78
C ALA A 358 -13.61 27.17 15.82
N SER A 359 -14.79 27.76 15.97
CA SER A 359 -15.03 29.17 16.24
C SER A 359 -16.37 29.35 16.96
N GLU A 360 -16.43 30.19 18.00
CA GLU A 360 -17.69 30.61 18.64
C GLU A 360 -18.64 29.46 19.07
N GLY A 361 -18.08 28.38 19.62
CA GLY A 361 -18.88 27.22 20.08
C GLY A 361 -19.37 26.30 18.96
N LEU A 362 -18.89 26.49 17.73
CA LEU A 362 -19.18 25.66 16.57
C LEU A 362 -17.88 25.06 16.01
N VAL A 363 -17.89 23.75 15.75
CA VAL A 363 -16.82 23.07 14.99
C VAL A 363 -17.29 22.87 13.56
N LYS A 364 -16.77 23.69 12.65
CA LYS A 364 -17.05 23.55 11.22
C LYS A 364 -16.40 22.28 10.68
N ASN A 365 -17.18 21.49 9.95
CA ASN A 365 -16.76 20.23 9.38
C ASN A 365 -15.81 20.40 8.18
N HIS A 366 -14.68 19.70 8.21
CA HIS A 366 -13.73 19.59 7.09
C HIS A 366 -13.56 18.14 6.59
N TYR A 367 -14.50 17.26 6.92
CA TYR A 367 -14.54 15.88 6.42
C TYR A 367 -14.77 15.87 4.89
N PRO A 368 -14.01 15.07 4.12
CA PRO A 368 -14.09 15.06 2.66
C PRO A 368 -15.50 14.79 2.14
N LYS A 369 -15.99 15.63 1.23
CA LYS A 369 -17.35 15.51 0.67
C LYS A 369 -17.63 14.14 0.05
N GLY A 370 -16.64 13.56 -0.63
CA GLY A 370 -16.76 12.26 -1.30
C GLY A 370 -16.82 11.06 -0.35
N LEU A 371 -16.47 11.24 0.93
CA LEU A 371 -16.48 10.17 1.94
C LEU A 371 -17.68 10.27 2.90
N ARG A 372 -18.53 11.29 2.75
CA ARG A 372 -19.67 11.52 3.63
C ARG A 372 -20.67 10.37 3.54
N ILE A 373 -21.05 9.85 4.68
CA ILE A 373 -22.06 8.78 4.78
C ILE A 373 -23.46 9.37 4.73
N ARG A 374 -24.42 8.60 4.18
CA ARG A 374 -25.83 9.02 4.07
C ARG A 374 -26.74 8.39 5.11
N LYS A 375 -26.31 7.28 5.73
CA LYS A 375 -27.05 6.51 6.72
C LYS A 375 -26.11 6.09 7.84
N LYS A 376 -26.67 5.85 9.03
CA LYS A 376 -25.96 5.27 10.18
C LYS A 376 -25.53 3.84 9.86
#